data_AF-A0A7C4PVI1-F1
#
_entry.id   AF-A0A7C4PVI1-F1
#
_cell.length_a   1.000
_cell.length_b   1.000
_cell.length_c   1.000
_cell.angle_alpha   90.00
_cell.angle_beta   90.00
_cell.angle_gamma   90.00
#
_symmetry.space_group_name_H-M   'P 1'
#
loop_
_entity.id
_entity.type
_entity.pdbx_description
1 polymer ?
#
loop_
_entity_poly.entity_id
_entity_poly.type
_entity_poly.pdbx_seq_one_letter_code
_entity_poly.pdbx_strand_id
1 'polypeptide(L)'
;MNVDVNIWRTLTRLMMWLFVFAVFSAVAITYHPLLKQNERMRSVIFHLDQQIQQEEAEQKRMRAAIEAMTKDPTTVERLVRERLGYARPGETVIRFEEQTR
;
A
#
# COMPACT_ATOMS: atom_id res chain seq x y z
N MET A 1 48.46 56.10 13.03
CA MET A 1 47.76 54.94 13.61
C MET A 1 46.26 55.03 13.34
N ASN A 2 45.76 54.40 12.28
CA ASN A 2 44.32 54.21 12.02
C ASN A 2 44.04 52.87 11.30
N VAL A 3 45.10 52.09 11.03
CA VAL A 3 45.06 50.90 10.20
C VAL A 3 44.63 49.70 11.03
N ASP A 4 45.09 49.60 12.29
CA ASP A 4 44.73 48.51 13.21
C ASP A 4 43.21 48.44 13.47
N VAL A 5 42.57 49.60 13.68
CA VAL A 5 41.13 49.69 13.92
C VAL A 5 40.33 49.29 12.67
N ASN A 6 40.85 49.62 11.48
CA ASN A 6 40.20 49.30 10.22
C ASN A 6 40.32 47.80 9.89
N ILE A 7 41.48 47.19 10.14
CA ILE A 7 41.73 45.74 9.94
C ILE A 7 40.80 44.91 10.84
N TRP A 8 40.70 45.28 12.13
CA TRP A 8 39.80 44.61 13.07
C TRP A 8 38.34 44.70 12.66
N ARG A 9 37.90 45.84 12.10
CA ARG A 9 36.54 46.04 11.61
C ARG A 9 36.24 45.25 10.34
N THR A 10 37.21 45.13 9.42
CA THR A 10 37.07 44.29 8.23
C THR A 10 37.02 42.81 8.58
N LEU A 11 37.85 42.37 9.54
CA LEU A 11 37.93 40.97 9.96
C LEU A 11 36.64 40.50 10.63
N THR A 12 36.12 41.29 11.57
CA THR A 12 34.84 41.00 12.24
C THR A 12 33.67 40.97 11.26
N ARG A 13 33.63 41.91 10.30
CA ARG A 13 32.59 41.94 9.27
C ARG A 13 32.67 40.72 8.34
N LEU A 14 33.88 40.31 7.95
CA LEU A 14 34.10 39.14 7.11
C LEU A 14 33.68 37.85 7.83
N MET A 15 34.00 37.74 9.13
CA MET A 15 33.59 36.61 9.95
C MET A 15 32.07 36.52 10.13
N MET A 16 31.39 37.66 10.30
CA MET A 16 29.92 37.71 10.33
C MET A 16 29.30 37.29 8.99
N TRP A 17 29.82 37.77 7.86
CA TRP A 17 29.36 37.33 6.53
C TRP A 17 29.54 35.83 6.33
N LEU A 18 30.65 35.27 6.78
CA LEU A 18 30.94 33.84 6.68
C LEU A 18 29.96 33.00 7.52
N PHE A 19 29.63 33.47 8.73
CA PHE A 19 28.59 32.85 9.56
C PHE A 19 27.21 32.90 8.91
N VAL A 20 26.82 34.06 8.36
CA VAL A 20 25.53 34.19 7.65
C VAL A 20 25.49 33.25 6.45
N PHE A 21 26.57 33.17 5.67
CA PHE A 21 26.67 32.25 4.53
C PHE A 21 26.61 30.78 4.97
N ALA A 22 27.25 30.42 6.08
CA ALA A 22 27.23 29.07 6.62
C ALA A 22 25.83 28.66 7.09
N VAL A 23 25.09 29.57 7.74
CA VAL A 23 23.70 29.33 8.13
C VAL A 23 22.82 29.19 6.89
N PHE A 24 22.99 30.06 5.90
CA PHE A 24 22.21 30.02 4.66
C PHE A 24 22.45 28.74 3.86
N SER A 25 23.71 28.30 3.77
CA SER A 25 24.07 27.06 3.09
C SER A 25 23.54 25.83 3.84
N ALA A 26 23.59 25.82 5.18
CA ALA A 26 23.01 24.75 5.98
C ALA A 26 21.49 24.60 5.76
N VAL A 27 20.76 25.71 5.68
CA VAL A 27 19.33 25.70 5.35
C VAL A 27 19.10 25.17 3.93
N ALA A 28 19.88 25.62 2.95
CA ALA A 28 19.75 25.17 1.56
C ALA A 28 20.03 23.66 1.39
N ILE A 29 21.06 23.14 2.06
CA ILE A 29 21.41 21.71 2.05
C ILE A 29 20.31 20.88 2.72
N THR A 30 19.73 21.37 3.81
CA THR A 30 18.64 20.68 4.52
C THR A 30 17.36 20.67 3.69
N TYR A 31 17.10 21.69 2.87
CA TYR A 31 15.88 21.79 2.04
C TYR A 31 15.91 20.91 0.78
N HIS A 32 17.08 20.74 0.16
CA HIS A 32 17.24 19.95 -1.07
C HIS A 32 16.72 18.49 -1.02
N PRO A 33 16.96 17.69 0.04
CA PRO A 33 16.52 16.30 0.08
C PRO A 33 15.01 16.13 0.22
N LEU A 34 14.26 17.15 0.68
CA LEU A 34 12.81 17.04 0.85
C LEU A 34 12.06 17.04 -0.49
N LEU A 35 12.54 17.78 -1.49
CA LEU A 35 11.89 17.81 -2.81
C LEU A 35 11.99 16.45 -3.52
N LYS A 36 13.17 15.82 -3.51
CA LYS A 36 13.38 14.52 -4.16
C LYS A 36 12.65 13.35 -3.47
N GLN A 37 12.45 13.43 -2.15
CA GLN A 37 11.64 12.44 -1.44
C GLN A 37 10.16 12.54 -1.81
N ASN A 38 9.65 13.74 -2.08
CA ASN A 38 8.25 13.96 -2.42
C ASN A 38 7.85 13.31 -3.75
N GLU A 39 8.72 13.39 -4.77
CA GLU A 39 8.48 12.79 -6.08
C GLU A 39 8.42 11.25 -6.02
N ARG A 40 9.33 10.63 -5.26
CA ARG A 40 9.32 9.17 -5.05
C ARG A 40 8.08 8.71 -4.30
N MET A 41 7.64 9.50 -3.31
CA MET A 41 6.42 9.18 -2.56
C MET A 41 5.19 9.19 -3.47
N ARG A 42 5.13 10.13 -4.41
CA ARG A 42 4.02 10.23 -5.38
C ARG A 42 3.96 9.03 -6.32
N SER A 43 5.10 8.55 -6.82
CA SER A 43 5.12 7.34 -7.66
C SER A 43 4.69 6.11 -6.87
N VAL A 44 5.12 5.99 -5.61
CA VAL A 44 4.72 4.87 -4.74
C VAL A 44 3.21 4.90 -4.47
N ILE A 45 2.65 6.08 -4.16
CA ILE A 45 1.20 6.24 -3.95
C ILE A 45 0.44 5.84 -5.22
N PHE A 46 0.88 6.29 -6.39
CA PHE A 46 0.23 5.94 -7.66
C PHE A 46 0.24 4.43 -7.92
N HIS A 47 1.37 3.76 -7.69
CA HIS A 47 1.47 2.32 -7.86
C HIS A 47 0.61 1.53 -6.87
N LEU A 48 0.59 1.94 -5.59
CA LEU A 48 -0.26 1.31 -4.58
C LEU A 48 -1.74 1.49 -4.91
N ASP A 49 -2.15 2.67 -5.37
CA ASP A 49 -3.54 2.93 -5.75
C ASP A 49 -3.97 2.04 -6.93
N GLN A 50 -3.10 1.86 -7.92
CA GLN A 50 -3.37 0.91 -9.01
C GLN A 50 -3.51 -0.54 -8.53
N GLN A 51 -2.67 -0.98 -7.58
CA GLN A 51 -2.78 -2.33 -7.01
C GLN A 51 -4.09 -2.52 -6.25
N ILE A 52 -4.49 -1.55 -5.43
CA ILE A 52 -5.76 -1.56 -4.70
C ILE A 52 -6.93 -1.66 -5.69
N GLN A 53 -6.94 -0.85 -6.74
CA GLN A 53 -8.01 -0.90 -7.75
C GLN A 53 -8.10 -2.26 -8.46
N GLN A 54 -6.95 -2.89 -8.73
CA GLN A 54 -6.92 -4.23 -9.34
C GLN A 54 -7.47 -5.29 -8.39
N GLU A 55 -7.02 -5.30 -7.14
CA GLU A 55 -7.49 -6.24 -6.12
C GLU A 55 -8.98 -6.04 -5.82
N GLU A 56 -9.47 -4.80 -5.74
CA GLU A 56 -10.89 -4.52 -5.56
C GLU A 56 -11.74 -5.02 -6.75
N ALA A 57 -11.25 -4.84 -7.97
CA ALA A 57 -11.92 -5.35 -9.16
C ALA A 57 -11.97 -6.89 -9.16
N GLU A 58 -10.87 -7.54 -8.74
CA GLU A 58 -10.81 -8.99 -8.60
C GLU A 58 -11.75 -9.49 -7.51
N GLN A 59 -11.76 -8.86 -6.34
CA GLN A 59 -12.69 -9.17 -5.26
C GLN A 59 -14.14 -9.04 -5.71
N LYS A 60 -14.49 -7.96 -6.42
CA LYS A 60 -15.86 -7.78 -6.95
C LYS A 60 -16.23 -8.90 -7.92
N ARG A 61 -15.32 -9.30 -8.81
CA ARG A 61 -15.53 -10.42 -9.73
C ARG A 61 -15.73 -11.75 -9.00
N MET A 62 -14.87 -12.06 -8.03
CA MET A 62 -14.97 -13.29 -7.23
C MET A 62 -16.26 -13.32 -6.41
N ARG A 63 -16.63 -12.18 -5.78
CA ARG A 63 -17.90 -12.07 -5.06
C ARG A 63 -19.10 -12.25 -5.98
N ALA A 64 -19.09 -11.64 -7.17
CA ALA A 64 -20.16 -11.83 -8.15
C ALA A 64 -20.25 -13.30 -8.63
N ALA A 65 -19.11 -13.98 -8.79
CA ALA A 65 -19.09 -15.40 -9.12
C ALA A 65 -19.66 -16.26 -7.97
N ILE A 66 -19.27 -16.00 -6.73
CA ILE A 66 -19.83 -16.68 -5.54
C ILE A 66 -21.33 -16.41 -5.45
N GLU A 67 -21.77 -15.17 -5.63
CA GLU A 67 -23.19 -14.81 -5.56
C GLU A 67 -23.97 -15.49 -6.69
N ALA A 68 -23.44 -15.53 -7.92
CA ALA A 68 -24.06 -16.25 -9.03
C ALA A 68 -24.15 -17.76 -8.78
N MET A 69 -23.15 -18.36 -8.13
CA MET A 69 -23.20 -19.76 -7.69
C MET A 69 -24.20 -19.98 -6.55
N THR A 70 -24.35 -18.99 -5.66
CA THR A 70 -25.16 -19.11 -4.42
C THR A 70 -26.64 -18.77 -4.64
N LYS A 71 -26.96 -17.90 -5.60
CA LYS A 71 -28.32 -17.40 -5.87
C LYS A 71 -29.28 -18.45 -6.44
N ASP A 72 -28.80 -19.65 -6.76
CA ASP A 72 -29.65 -20.78 -7.13
C ASP A 72 -29.66 -21.83 -6.00
N PRO A 73 -30.34 -21.55 -4.86
CA PRO A 73 -30.26 -22.34 -3.63
C PRO A 73 -30.68 -23.81 -3.82
N THR A 74 -31.59 -24.10 -4.75
CA THR A 74 -31.97 -25.48 -5.11
C THR A 74 -30.85 -26.22 -5.85
N THR A 75 -30.05 -25.51 -6.65
CA THR A 75 -28.89 -26.07 -7.36
C THR A 75 -27.69 -26.24 -6.44
N VAL A 76 -27.47 -25.34 -5.48
CA VAL A 76 -26.40 -25.47 -4.47
C VAL A 76 -26.65 -26.66 -3.56
N GLU A 77 -27.87 -26.82 -3.03
CA GLU A 77 -28.22 -27.98 -2.21
C GLU A 77 -28.03 -29.30 -2.96
N ARG A 78 -28.41 -29.33 -4.25
CA ARG A 78 -28.19 -30.49 -5.11
C ARG A 78 -26.71 -30.77 -5.34
N LEU A 79 -25.90 -29.75 -5.65
CA LEU A 79 -24.46 -29.92 -5.88
C LEU A 79 -23.73 -30.39 -4.61
N VAL A 80 -24.09 -29.83 -3.46
CA VAL A 80 -23.53 -30.22 -2.14
C VAL A 80 -23.88 -31.67 -1.81
N ARG A 81 -25.10 -32.10 -2.12
CA ARG A 81 -25.57 -33.48 -1.89
C ARG A 81 -24.93 -34.48 -2.86
N GLU A 82 -24.75 -34.12 -4.12
CA GLU A 82 -24.18 -35.00 -5.16
C GLU A 82 -22.64 -35.07 -5.13
N ARG A 83 -21.93 -33.95 -4.95
CA ARG A 83 -20.46 -33.89 -5.06
C ARG A 83 -19.74 -34.05 -3.73
N LEU A 84 -20.33 -33.56 -2.65
CA LEU A 84 -19.69 -33.54 -1.34
C LEU A 84 -20.31 -34.56 -0.38
N GLY A 85 -21.42 -35.19 -0.75
CA GLY A 85 -22.11 -36.20 0.07
C GLY A 85 -22.63 -35.66 1.41
N TYR A 86 -22.75 -34.33 1.54
CA TYR A 86 -23.25 -33.70 2.77
C TYR A 86 -24.75 -33.95 2.90
N ALA A 87 -25.15 -34.47 4.04
CA ALA A 87 -26.54 -34.60 4.47
C ALA A 87 -26.80 -33.61 5.62
N ARG A 88 -28.04 -33.12 5.74
CA ARG A 88 -28.39 -32.25 6.87
C ARG A 88 -28.36 -33.04 8.18
N PRO A 89 -28.04 -32.43 9.34
CA PRO A 89 -28.13 -33.09 10.63
C PRO A 89 -29.55 -33.67 10.85
N GLY A 90 -29.66 -35.00 10.98
CA GLY A 90 -30.94 -35.72 11.12
C GLY A 90 -31.48 -36.40 9.85
N GLU A 91 -30.77 -36.34 8.72
CA GLU A 91 -31.14 -37.00 7.47
C GLU A 91 -30.52 -38.42 7.35
N THR A 92 -31.32 -39.43 7.03
CA THR A 92 -30.85 -40.82 6.85
C THR A 92 -30.22 -41.00 5.47
N VAL A 93 -28.90 -41.25 5.42
CA VAL A 93 -28.15 -41.49 4.18
C VAL A 93 -28.17 -42.99 3.85
N ILE A 94 -28.76 -43.37 2.71
CA ILE A 94 -28.74 -44.75 2.20
C ILE A 94 -27.65 -44.85 1.14
N ARG A 95 -26.57 -45.57 1.45
CA ARG A 95 -25.49 -45.89 0.50
C ARG A 95 -25.75 -47.28 -0.07
N PHE A 96 -25.87 -47.39 -1.38
CA PHE A 96 -25.92 -48.66 -2.08
C PHE A 96 -24.49 -49.12 -2.34
N GLU A 97 -24.06 -50.19 -1.68
CA GLU A 97 -22.81 -50.86 -2.05
C GLU A 97 -23.12 -51.92 -3.10
N GLU A 98 -22.39 -51.90 -4.22
CA GLU A 98 -22.49 -52.95 -5.22
C GLU A 98 -22.01 -54.27 -4.60
N GLN A 99 -22.91 -55.24 -4.47
CA GLN A 99 -22.56 -56.59 -4.07
C GLN A 99 -21.61 -57.16 -5.12
N THR A 100 -20.31 -57.09 -4.82
CA THR A 100 -19.29 -57.83 -5.57
C THR A 100 -19.55 -59.30 -5.31
N ARG A 101 -20.09 -59.98 -6.32
CA ARG A 101 -20.36 -61.42 -6.33
C ARG A 101 -19.16 -62.19 -6.86
#